data_AF-A0A024EJ97-F1
#
_entry.id   AF-A0A024EJ97-F1
#
_cell.length_a   1.000
_cell.length_b   1.000
_cell.length_c   1.000
_cell.angle_alpha   90.00
_cell.angle_beta   90.00
_cell.angle_gamma   90.00
#
_symmetry.space_group_name_H-M   'P 1'
#
loop_
_entity.id
_entity.type
_entity.pdbx_description
1 polymer ?
#
loop_
_entity_poly.entity_id
_entity_poly.type
_entity_poly.pdbx_seq_one_letter_code
_entity_poly.pdbx_strand_id
1 'polypeptide(L)'
;MIDSWPGQVYELYEQIEAWLKPLTEVGLILRRNPTHVFECDSEGATFDYAIDQLLIEGNEHGITFDPVARFTEDGAGRVEIHSTGKELALLRTADADGETHWWLQVIEQAGQQLDAVALTENNLLSVVQEGLQL
;
A
#
# COMPACT_ATOMS: atom_id res chain seq x y z
N MET A 1 10.52 14.60 1.03
CA MET A 1 9.76 15.68 1.70
C MET A 1 8.29 15.28 1.72
N ILE A 2 7.40 15.96 2.46
CA ILE A 2 5.97 15.61 2.41
C ILE A 2 5.41 15.82 0.99
N ASP A 3 5.91 16.85 0.31
CA ASP A 3 5.53 17.19 -1.06
C ASP A 3 5.78 16.08 -2.09
N SER A 4 6.69 15.14 -1.81
CA SER A 4 6.99 14.02 -2.72
C SER A 4 6.20 12.75 -2.41
N TRP A 5 5.52 12.67 -1.26
CA TRP A 5 4.86 11.44 -0.81
C TRP A 5 3.68 11.03 -1.71
N PRO A 6 2.72 11.91 -2.04
CA PRO A 6 1.65 11.56 -2.97
C PRO A 6 2.17 11.07 -4.33
N GLY A 7 3.23 11.70 -4.86
CA GLY A 7 3.86 11.26 -6.10
C GLY A 7 4.43 9.83 -6.02
N GLN A 8 5.09 9.50 -4.91
CA GLN A 8 5.67 8.15 -4.68
C GLN A 8 4.58 7.07 -4.56
N VAL A 9 3.45 7.38 -3.93
CA VAL A 9 2.31 6.46 -3.85
C VAL A 9 1.64 6.31 -5.21
N TYR A 10 1.54 7.38 -6.01
CA TYR A 10 0.99 7.29 -7.34
C TYR A 10 1.86 6.49 -8.31
N GLU A 11 3.19 6.59 -8.22
CA GLU A 11 4.11 5.71 -8.95
C GLU A 11 3.89 4.23 -8.58
N LEU A 12 3.73 3.94 -7.29
CA LEU A 12 3.37 2.60 -6.81
C LEU A 12 2.01 2.14 -7.38
N TYR A 13 0.99 2.99 -7.36
CA TYR A 13 -0.33 2.64 -7.89
C TYR A 13 -0.32 2.42 -9.39
N GLU A 14 0.41 3.21 -10.16
CA GLU A 14 0.58 2.99 -11.60
C GLU A 14 1.21 1.63 -11.89
N GLN A 15 2.19 1.22 -11.07
CA GLN A 15 2.81 -0.10 -11.17
C GLN A 15 1.82 -1.23 -10.84
N ILE A 16 1.05 -1.09 -9.75
CA ILE A 16 0.00 -2.05 -9.36
C ILE A 16 -1.07 -2.16 -10.45
N GLU A 17 -1.56 -1.03 -10.96
CA GLU A 17 -2.57 -0.97 -12.02
C GLU A 17 -2.05 -1.62 -13.31
N ALA A 18 -0.78 -1.41 -13.66
CA ALA A 18 -0.16 -2.06 -14.82
C ALA A 18 -0.12 -3.58 -14.68
N TRP A 19 0.27 -4.09 -13.51
CA TRP A 19 0.29 -5.53 -13.21
C TRP A 19 -1.11 -6.15 -13.21
N LEU A 20 -2.12 -5.45 -12.70
CA LEU A 20 -3.49 -5.97 -12.61
C LEU A 20 -4.32 -5.76 -13.88
N LYS A 21 -3.81 -5.01 -14.86
CA LYS A 21 -4.51 -4.69 -16.11
C LYS A 21 -5.15 -5.93 -16.77
N PRO A 22 -4.50 -7.09 -16.92
CA PRO A 22 -5.13 -8.26 -17.54
C PRO A 22 -6.37 -8.78 -16.77
N LEU A 23 -6.40 -8.60 -15.44
CA LEU A 23 -7.52 -9.02 -14.61
C LEU A 23 -8.72 -8.09 -14.72
N THR A 24 -8.49 -6.82 -15.07
CA THR A 24 -9.59 -5.87 -15.31
C THR A 24 -10.45 -6.26 -16.52
N GLU A 25 -9.86 -6.95 -17.49
CA GLU A 25 -10.57 -7.45 -18.68
C GLU A 25 -11.54 -8.60 -18.35
N VAL A 26 -11.36 -9.27 -17.21
CA VAL A 26 -12.19 -10.38 -16.73
C VAL A 26 -13.04 -10.04 -15.50
N GLY A 27 -13.15 -8.74 -15.17
CA GLY A 27 -14.11 -8.25 -14.19
C GLY A 27 -13.52 -7.71 -12.88
N LEU A 28 -12.20 -7.61 -12.76
CA LEU A 28 -11.57 -6.88 -11.64
C LEU A 28 -11.83 -5.37 -11.80
N ILE A 29 -12.28 -4.71 -10.74
CA ILE A 29 -12.51 -3.26 -10.72
C ILE A 29 -11.37 -2.61 -9.94
N LEU A 30 -10.75 -1.59 -10.53
CA LEU A 30 -9.73 -0.75 -9.90
C LEU A 30 -10.26 0.69 -9.79
N ARG A 31 -10.12 1.31 -8.62
CA ARG A 31 -10.61 2.68 -8.38
C ARG A 31 -9.67 3.45 -7.47
N ARG A 32 -9.40 4.71 -7.81
CA ARG A 32 -8.76 5.66 -6.90
C ARG A 32 -9.84 6.48 -6.20
N ASN A 33 -9.85 6.45 -4.87
CA ASN A 33 -10.78 7.21 -4.05
C ASN A 33 -10.01 8.32 -3.33
N PRO A 34 -10.27 9.60 -3.63
CA PRO A 34 -9.64 10.70 -2.91
C PRO A 34 -9.93 10.61 -1.42
N THR A 35 -8.87 10.63 -0.62
CA THR A 35 -8.93 10.71 0.83
C THR A 35 -8.10 11.89 1.32
N HIS A 36 -8.36 12.25 2.57
CA HIS A 36 -7.67 13.33 3.25
C HIS A 36 -6.99 12.75 4.48
N VAL A 37 -5.68 12.89 4.55
CA VAL A 37 -4.87 12.32 5.62
C VAL A 37 -4.42 13.44 6.54
N PHE A 38 -4.62 13.21 7.83
CA PHE A 38 -4.09 14.03 8.90
C PHE A 38 -3.23 13.15 9.81
N GLU A 39 -1.91 13.39 9.82
CA GLU A 39 -0.96 12.61 10.62
C GLU A 39 0.01 13.53 11.38
N CYS A 40 0.57 13.02 12.48
CA CYS A 40 1.59 13.70 13.26
C CYS A 40 2.85 12.86 13.27
N ASP A 41 4.02 13.50 13.14
CA ASP A 41 5.29 12.81 13.37
C ASP A 41 5.58 12.65 14.88
N SER A 42 6.65 11.91 15.20
CA SER A 42 7.08 11.67 16.57
C SER A 42 7.59 12.92 17.30
N GLU A 43 7.92 13.99 16.55
CA GLU A 43 8.32 15.30 17.09
C GLU A 43 7.11 16.23 17.28
N GLY A 44 5.91 15.81 16.86
CA GLY A 44 4.64 16.52 17.01
C GLY A 44 4.30 17.48 15.86
N ALA A 45 5.03 17.47 14.75
CA ALA A 45 4.63 18.22 13.56
C ALA A 45 3.42 17.56 12.90
N THR A 46 2.43 18.38 12.56
CA THR A 46 1.18 17.94 11.94
C THR A 46 1.25 18.11 10.43
N PHE A 47 0.80 17.09 9.69
CA PHE A 47 0.72 17.11 8.24
C PHE A 47 -0.72 16.88 7.82
N ASP A 48 -1.13 17.65 6.82
CA ASP A 48 -2.47 17.67 6.27
C ASP A 48 -2.33 17.66 4.75
N TYR A 49 -2.78 16.59 4.10
CA TYR A 49 -2.66 16.42 2.65
C TYR A 49 -3.74 15.52 2.06
N ALA A 50 -3.98 15.70 0.77
CA ALA A 50 -4.86 14.85 -0.04
C ALA A 50 -4.04 13.80 -0.79
N ILE A 51 -4.57 12.58 -0.83
CA ILE A 51 -3.98 11.44 -1.53
C ILE A 51 -5.10 10.45 -1.84
N ASP A 52 -4.98 9.64 -2.88
CA ASP A 52 -6.00 8.63 -3.15
C ASP A 52 -5.72 7.35 -2.38
N GLN A 53 -6.77 6.65 -1.96
CA GLN A 53 -6.72 5.21 -1.70
C GLN A 53 -6.86 4.46 -3.01
N LEU A 54 -6.22 3.31 -3.14
CA LEU A 54 -6.49 2.38 -4.24
C LEU A 54 -7.42 1.26 -3.77
N LEU A 55 -8.61 1.20 -4.35
CA LEU A 55 -9.60 0.16 -4.12
C LEU A 55 -9.56 -0.85 -5.27
N ILE A 56 -9.53 -2.13 -4.90
CA ILE A 56 -9.56 -3.27 -5.81
C ILE A 56 -10.78 -4.11 -5.42
N GLU A 57 -11.71 -4.33 -6.35
CA GLU A 57 -12.92 -5.11 -6.11
C GLU A 57 -13.07 -6.24 -7.13
N GLY A 58 -13.59 -7.37 -6.65
CA GLY A 58 -13.88 -8.55 -7.45
C GLY A 58 -14.48 -9.65 -6.58
N ASN A 59 -15.25 -10.55 -7.18
CA ASN A 59 -15.85 -11.70 -6.45
C ASN A 59 -16.60 -11.29 -5.16
N GLU A 60 -17.34 -10.17 -5.18
CA GLU A 60 -18.10 -9.63 -4.03
C GLU A 60 -17.23 -9.19 -2.83
N HIS A 61 -15.91 -9.16 -3.00
CA HIS A 61 -14.93 -8.73 -2.01
C HIS A 61 -14.18 -7.48 -2.48
N GLY A 62 -13.51 -6.83 -1.53
CA GLY A 62 -12.73 -5.63 -1.77
C GLY A 62 -11.45 -5.61 -0.95
N ILE A 63 -10.41 -5.04 -1.54
CA ILE A 63 -9.11 -4.76 -0.91
C ILE A 63 -8.84 -3.27 -1.06
N THR A 64 -8.48 -2.60 0.04
CA THR A 64 -8.15 -1.17 0.05
C THR A 64 -6.69 -0.98 0.41
N PHE A 65 -5.98 -0.21 -0.41
CA PHE A 65 -4.63 0.26 -0.15
C PHE A 65 -4.74 1.69 0.38
N ASP A 66 -4.45 1.87 1.66
CA ASP A 66 -4.62 3.11 2.40
C ASP A 66 -3.26 3.73 2.77
N PRO A 67 -2.86 4.86 2.15
CA PRO A 67 -1.58 5.50 2.44
C PRO A 67 -1.66 6.34 3.72
N VAL A 68 -1.56 5.67 4.88
CA VAL A 68 -1.87 6.26 6.20
C VAL A 68 -0.68 6.70 7.05
N ALA A 69 0.56 6.31 6.73
CA ALA A 69 1.67 6.56 7.64
C ALA A 69 3.01 6.81 6.94
N ARG A 70 3.52 8.04 7.04
CA ARG A 70 4.88 8.38 6.59
C ARG A 70 5.94 8.19 7.68
N PHE A 71 5.55 8.37 8.94
CA PHE A 71 6.47 8.45 10.08
C PHE A 71 6.53 7.14 10.87
N THR A 72 6.86 6.05 10.18
CA THR A 72 7.13 4.76 10.80
C THR A 72 8.59 4.69 11.22
N GLU A 73 8.89 4.19 12.42
CA GLU A 73 10.29 3.97 12.85
C GLU A 73 11.07 3.06 11.86
N ASP A 74 10.36 2.17 11.17
CA ASP A 74 10.93 1.13 10.31
C ASP A 74 10.99 1.48 8.81
N GLY A 75 10.61 2.69 8.39
CA GLY A 75 10.48 2.99 6.96
C GLY A 75 10.29 4.46 6.58
N ALA A 76 10.43 4.73 5.28
CA ALA A 76 10.28 6.06 4.67
C ALA A 76 8.87 6.32 4.10
N GLY A 77 7.90 5.52 4.51
CA GLY A 77 6.50 5.54 4.06
C GLY A 77 5.84 4.17 4.19
N ARG A 78 4.52 4.14 4.42
CA ARG A 78 3.72 2.92 4.54
C ARG A 78 2.35 3.10 3.90
N VAL A 79 1.92 2.08 3.17
CA VAL A 79 0.55 1.92 2.67
C VAL A 79 -0.02 0.68 3.33
N GLU A 80 -1.05 0.84 4.15
CA GLU A 80 -1.78 -0.29 4.73
C GLU A 80 -2.67 -0.94 3.66
N ILE A 81 -2.83 -2.25 3.75
CA ILE A 81 -3.68 -3.03 2.85
C ILE A 81 -4.71 -3.73 3.73
N HIS A 82 -5.94 -3.28 3.60
CA HIS A 82 -7.08 -3.79 4.34
C HIS A 82 -7.83 -4.79 3.47
N SER A 83 -8.01 -6.01 3.99
CA SER A 83 -8.82 -7.05 3.37
C SER A 83 -9.54 -7.85 4.45
N THR A 84 -10.56 -8.63 4.09
CA THR A 84 -11.31 -9.40 5.08
C THR A 84 -10.41 -10.47 5.72
N GLY A 85 -10.08 -10.30 7.00
CA GLY A 85 -9.35 -11.30 7.78
C GLY A 85 -7.83 -11.21 7.71
N LYS A 86 -7.26 -10.23 7.00
CA LYS A 86 -5.80 -10.02 6.93
C LYS A 86 -5.45 -8.55 6.78
N GLU A 87 -4.54 -8.09 7.63
CA GLU A 87 -3.96 -6.77 7.58
C GLU A 87 -2.52 -6.89 7.07
N LEU A 88 -2.24 -6.24 5.95
CA LEU A 88 -0.91 -6.21 5.32
C LEU A 88 -0.44 -4.76 5.18
N ALA A 89 0.84 -4.57 4.93
CA ALA A 89 1.40 -3.26 4.63
C ALA A 89 2.42 -3.36 3.50
N LEU A 90 2.52 -2.29 2.72
CA LEU A 90 3.67 -1.99 1.89
C LEU A 90 4.54 -0.98 2.62
N LEU A 91 5.74 -1.40 3.02
CA LEU A 91 6.76 -0.51 3.57
C LEU A 91 7.66 0.01 2.45
N ARG A 92 7.87 1.32 2.44
CA ARG A 92 8.82 1.99 1.57
C ARG A 92 10.16 2.12 2.30
N THR A 93 11.24 1.66 1.69
CA THR A 93 12.62 1.94 2.13
C THR A 93 13.36 2.71 1.05
N ALA A 94 14.39 3.45 1.45
CA ALA A 94 15.36 4.03 0.52
C ALA A 94 16.75 3.47 0.85
N ASP A 95 17.51 3.08 -0.16
CA ASP A 95 18.89 2.63 0.03
C ASP A 95 19.88 3.80 0.14
N ALA A 96 21.18 3.50 0.20
CA ALA A 96 22.23 4.49 0.34
C ALA A 96 22.38 5.43 -0.88
N ASP A 97 21.95 4.98 -2.06
CA ASP A 97 21.97 5.74 -3.31
C ASP A 97 20.65 6.53 -3.52
N GLY A 98 19.67 6.32 -2.63
CA GLY A 98 18.35 6.96 -2.66
C GLY A 98 17.33 6.22 -3.52
N GLU A 99 17.66 5.02 -4.02
CA GLU A 99 16.71 4.17 -4.73
C GLU A 99 15.64 3.68 -3.77
N THR A 100 14.41 3.68 -4.25
CA THR A 100 13.23 3.34 -3.44
C THR A 100 12.82 1.90 -3.68
N HIS A 101 12.53 1.18 -2.59
CA HIS A 101 12.00 -0.18 -2.65
C HIS A 101 10.71 -0.28 -1.84
N TRP A 102 9.81 -1.14 -2.30
CA TRP A 102 8.57 -1.47 -1.61
C TRP A 102 8.60 -2.92 -1.14
N TRP A 103 8.22 -3.13 0.12
CA TRP A 103 8.23 -4.43 0.77
C TRP A 103 6.85 -4.75 1.30
N LEU A 104 6.33 -5.92 0.94
CA LEU A 104 5.08 -6.46 1.47
C LEU A 104 5.34 -7.13 2.82
N GLN A 105 4.52 -6.79 3.80
CA GLN A 105 4.63 -7.26 5.17
C GLN A 105 3.26 -7.58 5.77
N VAL A 106 3.19 -8.61 6.61
CA VAL A 106 1.99 -8.91 7.42
C VAL A 106 2.00 -8.05 8.68
N ILE A 107 0.87 -7.41 8.98
CA ILE A 107 0.69 -6.65 10.22
C ILE A 107 0.12 -7.61 11.28
N GLU A 108 0.97 -8.32 12.02
CA GLU A 108 0.51 -9.15 13.14
C GLU A 108 0.35 -8.34 14.44
N GLN A 109 -0.76 -8.54 15.14
CA GLN A 109 -1.06 -7.87 16.43
C GLN A 109 -0.26 -8.41 17.64
N ALA A 110 0.59 -9.44 17.45
CA ALA A 110 1.18 -10.23 18.54
C ALA A 110 2.72 -10.24 18.61
N GLY A 111 3.40 -9.27 17.97
CA GLY A 111 4.80 -8.96 18.27
C GLY A 111 5.86 -9.81 17.56
N GLN A 112 5.51 -10.57 16.53
CA GLN A 112 6.48 -11.26 15.67
C GLN A 112 6.37 -10.71 14.25
N GLN A 113 7.27 -9.80 13.91
CA GLN A 113 7.37 -9.22 12.59
C GLN A 113 7.89 -10.31 11.62
N LEU A 114 7.04 -10.80 10.73
CA LEU A 114 7.46 -11.68 9.63
C LEU A 114 8.41 -10.93 8.69
N ASP A 115 9.31 -11.68 8.05
CA ASP A 115 10.26 -11.14 7.06
C ASP A 115 9.48 -10.43 5.94
N ALA A 116 9.74 -9.15 5.76
CA ALA A 116 9.15 -8.37 4.67
C ALA A 116 9.71 -8.90 3.34
N VAL A 117 8.83 -9.15 2.37
CA VAL A 117 9.21 -9.66 1.04
C VAL A 117 9.14 -8.54 0.02
N ALA A 118 10.05 -8.54 -0.97
CA ALA A 118 10.02 -7.53 -2.01
C ALA A 118 8.67 -7.51 -2.73
N LEU A 119 8.14 -6.33 -3.00
CA LEU A 119 6.94 -6.17 -3.80
C LEU A 119 7.26 -6.55 -5.25
N THR A 120 6.62 -7.61 -5.72
CA THR A 120 6.68 -8.08 -7.10
C THR A 120 5.26 -8.31 -7.60
N GLU A 121 5.08 -8.40 -8.92
CA GLU A 121 3.81 -8.76 -9.53
C GLU A 121 3.20 -10.03 -8.91
N ASN A 122 4.01 -11.09 -8.75
CA ASN A 122 3.54 -12.37 -8.19
C ASN A 122 3.07 -12.26 -6.74
N ASN A 123 3.82 -11.51 -5.91
CA ASN A 123 3.45 -11.32 -4.51
C ASN A 123 2.18 -10.46 -4.39
N LEU A 124 2.06 -9.41 -5.21
CA LEU A 124 0.84 -8.60 -5.29
C LEU A 124 -0.35 -9.46 -5.73
N LEU A 125 -0.21 -10.24 -6.81
CA LEU A 125 -1.29 -11.09 -7.33
C LEU A 125 -1.77 -12.07 -6.26
N SER A 126 -0.85 -12.65 -5.49
CA SER A 126 -1.21 -13.54 -4.38
C SER A 126 -2.04 -12.82 -3.31
N VAL A 127 -1.68 -11.58 -2.96
CA VAL A 127 -2.47 -10.74 -2.03
C VAL A 127 -3.85 -10.43 -2.58
N VAL A 128 -3.94 -10.06 -3.87
CA VAL A 128 -5.21 -9.74 -4.53
C VAL A 128 -6.11 -10.97 -4.61
N GLN A 129 -5.57 -12.13 -4.96
CA GLN A 129 -6.33 -13.38 -5.01
C GLN A 129 -6.85 -13.78 -3.63
N GLU A 130 -5.99 -13.74 -2.60
CA GLU A 130 -6.38 -14.06 -1.23
C GLU A 130 -7.46 -13.10 -0.72
N GLY A 131 -7.24 -11.79 -0.86
CA GLY A 131 -8.17 -10.79 -0.34
C GLY A 131 -9.50 -10.72 -1.10
N LEU A 132 -9.54 -11.15 -2.36
CA LEU A 132 -10.77 -11.28 -3.15
C LEU A 132 -11.37 -12.69 -3.15
N GLN A 133 -10.76 -13.63 -2.42
CA GLN A 133 -11.19 -15.03 -2.37
C GLN A 133 -11.31 -15.70 -3.75
N LEU A 134 -10.34 -15.41 -4.64
CA LEU A 134 -10.24 -15.93 -6.00
C LEU A 134 -9.37 -17.20 -6.11
#